data_AF-A0A815PBW4-F1
#
_entry.id   AF-A0A815PBW4-F1
#
_cell.length_a   1.000
_cell.length_b   1.000
_cell.length_c   1.000
_cell.angle_alpha   90.00
_cell.angle_beta   90.00
_cell.angle_gamma   90.00
#
_symmetry.space_group_name_H-M   'P 1'
#
loop_
_entity.id
_entity.type
_entity.pdbx_description
1 polymer ?
#
loop_
_entity_poly.entity_id
_entity_poly.type
_entity_poly.pdbx_seq_one_letter_code
_entity_poly.pdbx_strand_id
1 'polypeptide(L)'
;MLISNSVGLGNVWRFTFLAYKNGGGAFLIPYFLLYIFIGLPLYYLELPLGQFTSKEPPRAYGIGLSMLTNAAITICFYNLLISWALLYFLLSFRTTLLWNQCNKHWNAENCVALSDANITAINGTPTAEEFFT
;
A
#
# COMPACT_ATOMS: atom_id res chain seq x y z
N MET A 1 -10.36 0.79 -17.79
CA MET A 1 -10.77 0.83 -16.37
C MET A 1 -10.29 -0.40 -15.59
N LEU A 2 -10.54 -1.63 -16.06
CA LEU A 2 -10.16 -2.87 -15.35
C LEU A 2 -8.66 -2.97 -15.02
N ILE A 3 -7.78 -2.58 -15.93
CA ILE A 3 -6.32 -2.64 -15.72
C ILE A 3 -5.89 -1.66 -14.62
N SER A 4 -6.48 -0.46 -14.58
CA SER A 4 -6.21 0.54 -13.53
C SER A 4 -6.76 0.13 -12.17
N ASN A 5 -7.85 -0.65 -12.12
CA ASN A 5 -8.40 -1.18 -10.87
C ASN A 5 -7.62 -2.41 -10.36
N SER A 6 -6.91 -3.11 -11.24
CA SER A 6 -6.16 -4.33 -10.92
C SER A 6 -4.77 -4.05 -10.33
N VAL A 7 -4.26 -2.82 -10.53
CA VAL A 7 -2.94 -2.39 -10.04
C VAL A 7 -3.14 -1.39 -8.91
N GLY A 8 -2.84 -1.80 -7.67
CA GLY A 8 -2.94 -0.96 -6.48
C GLY A 8 -1.62 -0.84 -5.71
N LEU A 9 -1.53 0.12 -4.80
CA LEU A 9 -0.36 0.35 -3.94
C LEU A 9 0.03 -0.90 -3.12
N GLY A 10 -0.96 -1.74 -2.78
CA GLY A 10 -0.74 -3.03 -2.14
C GLY A 10 0.14 -3.98 -2.95
N ASN A 11 0.13 -3.92 -4.28
CA ASN A 11 0.99 -4.75 -5.14
C ASN A 11 2.46 -4.32 -5.06
N VAL A 12 2.75 -3.07 -4.70
CA VAL A 12 4.13 -2.57 -4.61
C VAL A 12 4.77 -2.99 -3.30
N TRP A 13 4.05 -2.80 -2.18
CA TRP A 13 4.63 -3.03 -0.85
C TRP A 13 4.31 -4.40 -0.26
N ARG A 14 3.07 -4.87 -0.33
CA ARG A 14 2.68 -6.14 0.30
C ARG A 14 3.25 -7.35 -0.43
N PHE A 15 3.23 -7.30 -1.77
CA PHE A 15 3.79 -8.39 -2.59
C PHE A 15 5.29 -8.54 -2.37
N THR A 16 6.05 -7.43 -2.41
CA THR A 16 7.50 -7.45 -2.22
C THR A 16 7.89 -7.91 -0.82
N PHE A 17 7.18 -7.43 0.20
CA PHE A 17 7.39 -7.86 1.59
C PHE A 17 7.10 -9.35 1.79
N LEU A 18 6.00 -9.85 1.23
CA LEU A 18 5.59 -11.25 1.37
C LEU A 18 6.48 -12.20 0.57
N ALA A 19 6.91 -11.79 -0.63
CA ALA A 19 7.87 -12.53 -1.43
C ALA A 19 9.20 -12.62 -0.68
N TYR A 20 9.72 -11.51 -0.13
CA TYR A 20 10.97 -11.50 0.62
C TYR A 20 10.93 -12.47 1.82
N LYS A 21 9.85 -12.45 2.61
CA LYS A 21 9.71 -13.31 3.79
C LYS A 21 9.57 -14.80 3.45
N ASN A 22 8.95 -15.14 2.31
CA ASN A 22 8.63 -16.52 1.94
C ASN A 22 9.58 -17.12 0.90
N GLY A 23 10.87 -16.78 0.95
CA GLY A 23 11.88 -17.37 0.07
C GLY A 23 12.08 -16.65 -1.27
N GLY A 24 11.76 -15.36 -1.32
CA GLY A 24 12.02 -14.48 -2.46
C GLY A 24 11.36 -14.98 -3.74
N GLY A 25 12.18 -15.32 -4.74
CA GLY A 25 11.71 -15.78 -6.04
C GLY A 25 10.94 -17.11 -6.01
N ALA A 26 11.18 -17.98 -5.02
CA ALA A 26 10.46 -19.26 -4.93
C ALA A 26 8.96 -19.07 -4.62
N PHE A 27 8.58 -17.94 -4.01
CA PHE A 27 7.18 -17.58 -3.73
C PHE A 27 6.34 -17.36 -5.01
N LEU A 28 6.98 -17.08 -6.15
CA LEU A 28 6.30 -16.86 -7.42
C LEU A 28 5.58 -18.12 -7.92
N ILE A 29 6.15 -19.31 -7.69
CA ILE A 29 5.58 -20.59 -8.17
C ILE A 29 4.18 -20.84 -7.57
N PRO A 30 3.99 -20.87 -6.23
CA PRO A 30 2.66 -21.04 -5.65
C PRO A 30 1.74 -19.85 -5.96
N TYR A 31 2.28 -18.63 -6.07
CA TYR A 31 1.51 -17.45 -6.44
C TYR A 31 0.85 -17.59 -7.82
N PHE A 32 1.60 -18.01 -8.83
CA PHE A 32 1.06 -18.22 -10.18
C PHE A 32 0.07 -19.37 -10.26
N LEU A 33 0.33 -20.47 -9.53
CA LEU A 33 -0.61 -21.59 -9.47
C LEU A 33 -1.95 -21.15 -8.89
N LEU A 34 -1.94 -20.47 -7.73
CA LEU A 34 -3.17 -19.94 -7.13
C LEU A 34 -3.84 -18.91 -8.03
N TYR A 35 -3.07 -18.07 -8.71
CA TYR A 35 -3.62 -17.10 -9.66
C TYR A 35 -4.34 -17.78 -10.83
N ILE A 36 -3.76 -18.81 -11.44
CA ILE A 36 -4.36 -19.51 -12.58
C ILE A 36 -5.57 -20.34 -12.15
N PHE A 37 -5.48 -21.06 -11.03
CA PHE A 37 -6.54 -21.98 -10.60
C PHE A 37 -7.67 -21.32 -9.82
N ILE A 38 -7.43 -20.19 -9.15
CA ILE A 38 -8.44 -19.52 -8.32
C ILE A 38 -8.68 -18.10 -8.82
N GLY A 39 -7.63 -17.30 -8.99
CA GLY A 39 -7.77 -15.88 -9.35
C GLY A 39 -8.46 -15.67 -10.70
N LEU A 40 -7.94 -16.31 -11.75
CA LEU A 40 -8.44 -16.20 -13.11
C LEU A 40 -9.89 -16.69 -13.25
N PRO A 41 -10.28 -17.89 -12.77
CA PRO A 41 -11.66 -18.34 -12.89
C PRO A 41 -12.64 -17.49 -12.07
N LEU A 42 -12.25 -17.01 -10.87
CA LEU A 42 -13.10 -16.12 -10.08
C LEU A 42 -13.33 -14.79 -10.82
N TYR A 43 -12.28 -14.21 -11.39
CA TYR A 43 -12.36 -12.98 -12.18
C TYR A 43 -13.26 -13.15 -13.43
N TYR A 44 -13.11 -14.26 -14.15
CA TYR A 44 -13.97 -14.58 -15.30
C TYR A 44 -15.42 -14.89 -14.92
N LEU A 45 -15.72 -15.30 -13.69
CA LEU A 45 -17.09 -15.48 -13.23
C LEU A 45 -17.75 -14.13 -12.91
N GLU A 46 -17.04 -13.23 -12.24
CA GLU A 46 -17.57 -11.94 -11.78
C GLU A 46 -17.94 -11.01 -12.95
N LEU A 47 -17.11 -10.97 -14.00
CA LEU A 47 -17.32 -10.10 -15.17
C LEU A 47 -18.66 -10.33 -15.91
N PRO A 48 -18.99 -11.54 -16.38
CA PRO A 48 -20.27 -11.81 -17.03
C PRO A 48 -21.43 -11.67 -16.05
N LEU A 49 -21.28 -12.09 -14.79
CA LEU A 49 -22.32 -11.91 -13.77
C LEU A 49 -22.73 -10.42 -13.64
N GLY A 50 -21.75 -9.51 -13.59
CA GLY A 50 -22.00 -8.06 -13.58
C GLY A 50 -22.62 -7.52 -14.86
N GLN A 51 -22.31 -8.10 -16.02
CA GLN A 51 -22.86 -7.68 -17.32
C GLN A 51 -24.27 -8.21 -17.59
N PHE A 52 -24.58 -9.45 -17.18
CA PHE A 52 -25.90 -10.06 -17.36
C PHE A 52 -26.91 -9.59 -16.31
N THR A 53 -26.42 -9.30 -15.11
CA THR A 53 -27.26 -8.99 -13.94
C THR A 53 -27.24 -7.48 -13.70
N SER A 54 -27.60 -6.68 -14.71
CA SER A 54 -27.62 -5.20 -14.68
C SER A 54 -28.36 -4.58 -13.47
N LYS A 55 -29.01 -5.39 -12.63
CA LYS A 55 -29.45 -5.10 -11.26
C LYS A 55 -29.18 -6.31 -10.36
N GLU A 56 -28.73 -6.06 -9.14
CA GLU A 56 -28.54 -7.09 -8.12
C GLU A 56 -29.85 -7.87 -7.83
N PRO A 57 -29.82 -9.21 -7.76
CA PRO A 57 -31.01 -9.98 -7.43
C PRO A 57 -31.41 -9.72 -5.97
N PRO A 58 -32.71 -9.60 -5.63
CA PRO A 58 -33.17 -9.25 -4.28
C PRO A 58 -32.65 -10.17 -3.16
N ARG A 59 -32.30 -11.42 -3.48
CA ARG A 59 -31.72 -12.39 -2.54
C ARG A 59 -30.24 -12.14 -2.20
N ALA A 60 -29.54 -11.33 -2.98
CA ALA A 60 -28.12 -11.00 -2.77
C ALA A 60 -27.89 -9.63 -2.12
N TYR A 61 -28.96 -8.96 -1.63
CA TYR A 61 -28.88 -7.61 -1.05
C TYR A 61 -27.84 -7.47 0.07
N GLY A 62 -27.67 -8.51 0.90
CA GLY A 62 -26.65 -8.52 1.95
C GLY A 62 -25.21 -8.51 1.41
N ILE A 63 -24.98 -9.16 0.26
CA ILE A 63 -23.67 -9.19 -0.40
C ILE A 63 -23.36 -7.81 -0.97
N GLY A 64 -24.32 -7.17 -1.64
CA GLY A 64 -24.19 -5.81 -2.15
C GLY A 64 -23.87 -4.80 -1.05
N LEU A 65 -24.56 -4.88 0.10
CA LEU A 65 -24.28 -4.01 1.25
C LEU A 65 -22.88 -4.23 1.85
N SER A 66 -22.42 -5.49 1.92
CA SER A 66 -21.05 -5.80 2.36
C SER A 66 -19.99 -5.27 1.40
N MET A 67 -20.27 -5.31 0.09
CA MET A 67 -19.36 -4.79 -0.94
C MET A 67 -19.28 -3.26 -0.87
N LEU A 68 -20.41 -2.58 -0.65
CA LEU A 68 -20.47 -1.12 -0.49
C LEU A 68 -19.71 -0.65 0.76
N THR A 69 -19.89 -1.32 1.89
CA THR A 69 -19.17 -0.99 3.14
C THR A 69 -17.67 -1.24 3.00
N ASN A 70 -17.25 -2.35 2.39
CA ASN A 70 -15.84 -2.62 2.09
C ASN A 70 -15.23 -1.57 1.14
N ALA A 71 -15.97 -1.16 0.11
CA ALA A 71 -15.55 -0.11 -0.80
C ALA A 71 -15.38 1.23 -0.08
N ALA A 72 -16.31 1.61 0.79
CA ALA A 72 -16.22 2.86 1.56
C ALA A 72 -14.98 2.90 2.46
N ILE A 73 -14.72 1.83 3.21
CA ILE A 73 -13.53 1.71 4.08
C ILE A 73 -12.25 1.80 3.24
N THR A 74 -12.22 1.09 2.10
CA THR A 74 -11.08 1.11 1.18
C THR A 74 -10.84 2.52 0.64
N ILE A 75 -11.87 3.22 0.19
CA ILE A 75 -11.76 4.59 -0.33
C ILE A 75 -11.21 5.54 0.74
N CYS A 76 -11.70 5.49 1.97
CA CYS A 76 -11.20 6.34 3.07
C CYS A 76 -9.71 6.10 3.34
N PHE A 77 -9.30 4.84 3.44
CA PHE A 77 -7.90 4.48 3.69
C PHE A 77 -6.98 4.89 2.54
N TYR A 78 -7.38 4.65 1.28
CA TYR A 78 -6.55 5.01 0.12
C TYR A 78 -6.42 6.52 -0.05
N ASN A 79 -7.47 7.32 0.23
CA ASN A 79 -7.38 8.78 0.18
C ASN A 79 -6.39 9.32 1.22
N LEU A 80 -6.36 8.75 2.42
CA LEU A 80 -5.37 9.11 3.45
C LEU A 80 -3.95 8.85 2.95
N LEU A 81 -3.69 7.66 2.39
CA LEU A 81 -2.37 7.30 1.87
C LEU A 81 -1.93 8.20 0.71
N ILE A 82 -2.84 8.51 -0.22
CA ILE A 82 -2.55 9.40 -1.35
C ILE A 82 -2.27 10.82 -0.83
N SER A 83 -3.02 11.30 0.16
CA SER A 83 -2.77 12.60 0.78
C SER A 83 -1.37 12.68 1.39
N TRP A 84 -0.95 11.65 2.12
CA TRP A 84 0.41 11.58 2.65
C TRP A 84 1.43 11.54 1.51
N ALA A 85 1.27 10.65 0.52
CA ALA A 85 2.18 10.55 -0.62
C ALA A 85 2.33 11.89 -1.37
N LEU A 86 1.23 12.64 -1.55
CA LEU A 86 1.25 13.97 -2.17
C LEU A 86 2.00 14.99 -1.30
N LEU A 87 1.84 14.97 0.02
CA LEU A 87 2.59 15.82 0.93
C LEU A 87 4.10 15.55 0.81
N TYR A 88 4.53 14.28 0.85
CA TYR A 88 5.93 13.90 0.66
C TYR A 88 6.44 14.28 -0.74
N PHE A 89 5.62 14.11 -1.77
CA PHE A 89 5.97 14.50 -3.14
C PHE A 89 6.19 16.01 -3.26
N LEU A 90 5.31 16.84 -2.69
CA LEU A 90 5.45 18.29 -2.70
C LEU A 90 6.66 18.76 -1.88
N LEU A 91 6.91 18.15 -0.72
CA LEU A 91 8.08 18.46 0.11
C LEU A 91 9.40 18.02 -0.52
N SER A 92 9.38 17.09 -1.47
CA SER A 92 10.57 16.66 -2.21
C SER A 92 11.11 17.73 -3.16
N PHE A 93 10.32 18.76 -3.53
CA PHE A 93 10.81 19.89 -4.32
C PHE A 93 11.59 20.94 -3.51
N ARG A 94 11.69 20.78 -2.18
CA ARG A 94 12.54 21.63 -1.34
C ARG A 94 14.01 21.36 -1.67
N THR A 95 14.85 22.38 -1.59
CA THR A 95 16.31 22.26 -1.78
C THR A 95 16.98 21.34 -0.76
N THR A 96 16.42 21.26 0.44
CA THR A 96 16.85 20.35 1.51
C THR A 96 15.65 19.50 1.95
N LEU A 97 15.83 18.18 1.95
CA LEU A 97 14.79 17.24 2.36
C LEU A 97 14.65 17.29 3.88
N LEU A 98 13.41 17.47 4.35
CA LEU A 98 13.11 17.65 5.78
C LEU A 98 13.44 16.41 6.62
N TRP A 99 13.32 15.22 6.03
CA TRP A 99 13.64 13.92 6.64
C TRP A 99 15.12 13.51 6.47
N ASN A 100 16.00 14.43 6.05
CA ASN A 100 17.44 14.19 5.90
C ASN A 100 18.30 14.90 6.98
N GLN A 101 17.71 15.78 7.82
CA GLN A 101 18.48 16.60 8.77
C GLN A 101 17.91 16.54 10.19
N CYS A 102 18.81 16.36 11.16
CA CYS A 102 18.51 16.51 12.58
C CYS A 102 18.66 17.98 13.03
N ASN A 103 17.69 18.84 12.68
CA ASN A 103 17.63 20.21 13.24
C ASN A 103 16.25 20.86 13.01
N LYS A 104 15.19 20.17 13.43
CA LYS A 104 13.81 20.62 13.28
C LYS A 104 13.10 20.53 14.63
N HIS A 105 12.06 21.33 14.81
CA HIS A 105 11.36 21.43 16.10
C HIS A 105 10.61 20.15 16.49
N TRP A 106 10.39 19.24 15.55
CA TRP A 106 9.76 17.94 15.78
C TRP A 106 10.77 16.81 16.04
N ASN A 107 12.07 17.06 15.91
CA ASN A 107 13.09 16.03 16.11
C ASN A 107 13.41 15.87 17.60
N ALA A 108 13.64 14.63 18.03
CA ALA A 108 14.06 14.32 19.38
C ALA A 108 15.59 14.51 19.55
N GLU A 109 16.06 14.53 20.81
CA GLU A 109 17.49 14.68 21.13
C GLU A 109 18.35 13.51 20.61
N ASN A 110 17.75 12.34 20.36
CA ASN A 110 18.38 11.12 19.87
C ASN A 110 18.26 10.91 18.34
N CYS A 111 18.01 11.97 17.59
CA CYS A 111 17.89 11.95 16.14
C CYS A 111 19.21 11.59 15.44
N VAL A 112 19.14 10.71 14.44
CA VAL A 112 20.29 10.30 13.60
C VAL A 112 20.02 10.61 12.12
N ALA A 113 20.87 11.42 11.51
CA ALA A 113 20.80 11.74 10.08
C ALA A 113 21.58 10.70 9.24
N LEU A 114 21.02 10.30 8.09
CA LEU A 114 21.59 9.26 7.23
C LEU A 114 22.97 9.63 6.65
N SER A 115 23.28 10.94 6.57
CA SER A 115 24.57 11.46 6.08
C SER A 115 25.70 11.31 7.10
N ASP A 116 25.37 11.17 8.38
CA ASP A 116 26.35 11.09 9.45
C ASP A 116 26.76 9.63 9.63
N ALA A 117 27.51 9.11 8.65
CA ALA A 117 27.98 7.73 8.56
C ALA A 117 29.01 7.34 9.65
N ASN A 118 29.08 8.10 10.75
CA ASN A 118 30.08 7.94 11.80
C ASN A 118 29.45 7.78 13.19
N ILE A 119 28.28 7.15 13.28
CA ILE A 119 27.57 7.02 14.55
C ILE A 119 27.33 5.55 14.86
N THR A 120 28.10 5.04 15.81
CA THR A 120 27.81 3.90 16.68
C THR A 120 26.60 4.20 17.60
N ALA A 121 25.51 4.74 17.04
CA ALA A 121 24.29 5.07 17.78
C ALA A 121 23.47 3.80 17.91
N ILE A 122 23.79 3.03 18.94
CA ILE A 122 23.10 1.77 19.24
C ILE A 122 21.62 2.04 19.63
N ASN A 123 21.22 3.29 19.93
CA ASN A 123 19.89 3.68 20.42
C ASN A 123 19.26 4.93 19.74
N GLY A 124 19.75 5.35 18.56
CA GLY A 124 19.23 6.56 17.88
C GLY A 124 18.02 6.27 16.98
N THR A 125 17.09 7.21 16.87
CA THR A 125 15.94 7.15 15.93
C THR A 125 16.31 7.86 14.62
N PRO A 126 16.08 7.24 13.45
CA PRO A 126 16.40 7.86 12.17
C PRO A 126 15.45 9.02 11.85
N THR A 127 15.98 10.09 11.25
CA THR A 127 15.23 11.31 10.85
C THR A 127 13.97 11.03 10.04
N ALA A 128 13.98 9.97 9.23
CA ALA A 128 12.85 9.60 8.38
C ALA A 128 11.70 8.95 9.15
N GLU A 129 11.98 8.23 10.23
CA GLU A 129 10.96 7.63 11.08
C GLU A 129 10.31 8.69 11.97
N GLU A 130 11.09 9.65 12.48
CA GLU A 130 10.56 10.78 13.27
C GLU A 130 9.65 11.69 12.43
N PHE A 131 9.96 11.88 11.15
CA PHE A 131 9.11 12.70 10.27
C PHE A 131 7.77 12.01 9.93
N PHE A 132 7.71 10.69 10.03
CA PHE A 132 6.49 9.91 9.74
C PHE A 132 5.56 9.78 10.96
N THR A 133 6.07 10.05 12.17
CA THR A 133 5.36 9.93 13.45
C THR A 133 4.59 11.21 13.77
#